data_AF-A0A7S0L457-F1
#
_entry.id   AF-A0A7S0L457-F1
#
_cell.length_a   1.000
_cell.length_b   1.000
_cell.length_c   1.000
_cell.angle_alpha   90.00
_cell.angle_beta   90.00
_cell.angle_gamma   90.00
#
_symmetry.space_group_name_H-M   'P 1'
#
loop_
_entity.id
_entity.type
_entity.pdbx_description
1 polymer ?
#
loop_
_entity_poly.entity_id
_entity_poly.type
_entity_poly.pdbx_seq_one_letter_code
_entity_poly.pdbx_strand_id
1 'polypeptide(L)'
;VRVEATTAGRAAAFDSGWFSFSSQQGEDSYTVVAHSLSQAPEHVRVLVRSLQGANAGFVFEGIGAMSHDDDQDASYGGVVFAYDSTAVRLWAPSKNNQYATGRIVWVGDGWGGGMYSSSEQTAEVRVLAYEAPRFGSADFDSGWFAMASQRGAASYRELAHGLASTVETLHLTVEAKSEFGWIFPGIGSGSSDDSGANYGGLIFGYNATHAHLWAPSQNDNRNRGRIICVTDGWGGQSLCT
;
A
#
# COMPACT_ATOMS: atom_id res chain seq x y z
N VAL A 1 12.66 -10.87 -1.13
CA VAL A 1 11.22 -10.56 -1.29
C VAL A 1 10.54 -11.75 -1.93
N ARG A 2 9.29 -12.02 -1.58
CA ARG A 2 8.41 -13.03 -2.20
C ARG A 2 7.07 -12.36 -2.51
N VAL A 3 6.46 -12.70 -3.64
CA VAL A 3 5.13 -12.28 -4.03
C VAL A 3 4.30 -13.51 -4.30
N GLU A 4 3.19 -13.65 -3.59
CA GLU A 4 2.19 -14.65 -3.87
C GLU A 4 0.91 -13.97 -4.36
N ALA A 5 0.26 -14.60 -5.32
CA ALA A 5 -1.04 -14.15 -5.79
C ALA A 5 -2.02 -15.32 -5.80
N THR A 6 -3.20 -15.10 -5.26
CA THR A 6 -4.30 -16.08 -5.24
C THR A 6 -5.52 -15.45 -5.87
N THR A 7 -6.20 -16.22 -6.71
CA THR A 7 -7.53 -15.90 -7.21
C THR A 7 -8.52 -16.38 -6.16
N ALA A 8 -9.19 -15.45 -5.50
CA ALA A 8 -10.06 -15.78 -4.40
C ALA A 8 -11.26 -16.62 -4.86
N GLY A 9 -11.48 -17.76 -4.21
CA GLY A 9 -12.46 -18.78 -4.63
C GLY A 9 -13.94 -18.43 -4.40
N ARG A 10 -14.25 -17.34 -3.70
CA ARG A 10 -15.64 -16.91 -3.41
C ARG A 10 -15.79 -15.40 -3.62
N ALA A 11 -16.92 -14.90 -4.13
CA ALA A 11 -17.13 -13.45 -4.31
C ALA A 11 -17.14 -12.70 -2.95
N ALA A 12 -16.93 -11.38 -2.98
CA ALA A 12 -17.09 -10.55 -1.79
C ALA A 12 -18.54 -10.62 -1.29
N ALA A 13 -18.72 -10.72 0.03
CA ALA A 13 -20.06 -10.72 0.63
C ALA A 13 -20.67 -9.30 0.60
N PHE A 14 -19.82 -8.28 0.56
CA PHE A 14 -20.19 -6.91 0.25
C PHE A 14 -19.16 -6.27 -0.68
N ASP A 15 -19.67 -5.43 -1.58
CA ASP A 15 -18.90 -4.74 -2.60
C ASP A 15 -19.51 -3.36 -2.86
N SER A 16 -18.75 -2.29 -2.58
CA SER A 16 -19.23 -0.92 -2.77
C SER A 16 -19.31 -0.48 -4.24
N GLY A 17 -18.71 -1.23 -5.15
CA GLY A 17 -18.30 -0.70 -6.45
C GLY A 17 -17.19 0.35 -6.34
N TRP A 18 -16.74 0.87 -7.49
CA TRP A 18 -15.77 1.97 -7.55
C TRP A 18 -16.47 3.32 -7.34
N PHE A 19 -15.92 4.16 -6.47
CA PHE A 19 -16.37 5.54 -6.27
C PHE A 19 -15.17 6.49 -6.20
N SER A 20 -15.36 7.75 -6.59
CA SER A 20 -14.30 8.76 -6.52
C SER A 20 -14.04 9.17 -5.06
N PHE A 21 -12.77 9.22 -4.65
CA PHE A 21 -12.36 9.68 -3.33
C PHE A 21 -11.11 10.55 -3.44
N SER A 22 -10.98 11.57 -2.57
CA SER A 22 -9.91 12.56 -2.68
C SER A 22 -9.26 12.91 -1.35
N SER A 23 -7.94 13.09 -1.37
CA SER A 23 -7.16 13.73 -0.32
C SER A 23 -7.25 15.26 -0.43
N GLN A 24 -6.90 15.98 0.64
CA GLN A 24 -6.83 17.45 0.70
C GLN A 24 -8.18 18.15 0.51
N GLN A 25 -9.27 17.53 0.98
CA GLN A 25 -10.63 18.09 0.90
C GLN A 25 -11.25 18.33 2.28
N GLY A 26 -10.45 18.45 3.35
CA GLY A 26 -10.96 18.66 4.70
C GLY A 26 -11.78 17.46 5.19
N GLU A 27 -13.01 17.72 5.64
CA GLU A 27 -13.94 16.67 6.08
C GLU A 27 -14.32 15.70 4.95
N ASP A 28 -14.26 16.12 3.68
CA ASP A 28 -14.57 15.27 2.51
C ASP A 28 -13.45 14.27 2.18
N SER A 29 -12.29 14.37 2.86
CA SER A 29 -11.26 13.33 2.85
C SER A 29 -11.51 12.22 3.88
N TYR A 30 -12.71 12.19 4.46
CA TYR A 30 -13.23 11.10 5.28
C TYR A 30 -14.54 10.57 4.69
N THR A 31 -14.73 9.25 4.69
CA THR A 31 -16.02 8.66 4.31
C THR A 31 -16.31 7.36 5.05
N VAL A 32 -17.58 7.00 5.11
CA VAL A 32 -18.07 5.78 5.73
C VAL A 32 -18.86 4.98 4.70
N VAL A 33 -18.43 3.74 4.47
CA VAL A 33 -19.11 2.78 3.61
C VAL A 33 -19.82 1.78 4.49
N ALA A 34 -21.14 1.90 4.61
CA ALA A 34 -21.95 0.93 5.32
C ALA A 34 -21.94 -0.41 4.57
N HIS A 35 -21.69 -1.50 5.29
CA HIS A 35 -21.81 -2.86 4.75
C HIS A 35 -23.02 -3.54 5.40
N SER A 36 -23.71 -4.40 4.65
CA SER A 36 -24.96 -5.02 5.10
C SER A 36 -24.76 -6.40 5.72
N LEU A 37 -23.57 -6.70 6.24
CA LEU A 37 -23.27 -8.00 6.84
C LEU A 37 -23.86 -8.08 8.24
N SER A 38 -24.24 -9.29 8.67
CA SER A 38 -24.84 -9.51 9.99
C SER A 38 -23.81 -9.55 11.14
N GLN A 39 -22.52 -9.47 10.81
CA GLN A 39 -21.40 -9.50 11.74
C GLN A 39 -20.21 -8.71 11.19
N ALA A 40 -19.19 -8.49 12.03
CA ALA A 40 -17.91 -7.95 11.57
C ALA A 40 -17.36 -8.82 10.43
N PRO A 41 -16.93 -8.21 9.31
CA PRO A 41 -16.22 -8.95 8.27
C PRO A 41 -15.01 -9.64 8.88
N GLU A 42 -14.70 -10.86 8.42
CA GLU A 42 -13.43 -11.48 8.77
C GLU A 42 -12.27 -10.70 8.14
N HIS A 43 -12.49 -10.19 6.93
CA HIS A 43 -11.50 -9.45 6.17
C HIS A 43 -12.16 -8.34 5.36
N VAL A 44 -11.49 -7.19 5.28
CA VAL A 44 -11.85 -6.06 4.43
C VAL A 44 -10.65 -5.68 3.59
N ARG A 45 -10.89 -5.42 2.31
CA ARG A 45 -9.92 -4.86 1.37
C ARG A 45 -10.41 -3.51 0.91
N VAL A 46 -9.53 -2.52 0.99
CA VAL A 46 -9.73 -1.20 0.39
C VAL A 46 -8.78 -1.09 -0.78
N LEU A 47 -9.35 -1.06 -1.98
CA LEU A 47 -8.62 -0.97 -3.23
C LEU A 47 -8.64 0.47 -3.70
N VAL A 48 -7.46 1.03 -4.00
CA VAL A 48 -7.29 2.41 -4.48
C VAL A 48 -6.70 2.36 -5.87
N ARG A 49 -7.51 2.65 -6.89
CA ARG A 49 -7.13 2.65 -8.30
C ARG A 49 -6.64 4.03 -8.73
N SER A 50 -5.38 4.09 -9.14
CA SER A 50 -4.80 5.27 -9.77
C SER A 50 -5.53 5.58 -11.09
N LEU A 51 -5.84 6.86 -11.31
CA LEU A 51 -6.60 7.31 -12.48
C LEU A 51 -5.72 7.91 -13.57
N GLN A 52 -4.46 8.17 -13.26
CA GLN A 52 -3.60 8.99 -14.11
C GLN A 52 -2.13 8.64 -13.97
N GLY A 53 -1.31 9.20 -14.86
CA GLY A 53 0.12 9.00 -14.86
C GLY A 53 0.52 7.56 -15.20
N ALA A 54 1.75 7.21 -14.84
CA ALA A 54 2.35 5.94 -15.24
C ALA A 54 1.76 4.72 -14.50
N ASN A 55 1.01 4.95 -13.41
CA ASN A 55 0.30 3.92 -12.66
C ASN A 55 -1.21 3.87 -12.98
N ALA A 56 -1.69 4.59 -14.00
CA ALA A 56 -3.12 4.58 -14.34
C ALA A 56 -3.64 3.13 -14.51
N GLY A 57 -4.68 2.79 -13.75
CA GLY A 57 -5.27 1.45 -13.73
C GLY A 57 -4.61 0.45 -12.76
N PHE A 58 -3.48 0.79 -12.12
CA PHE A 58 -2.94 0.02 -11.00
C PHE A 58 -3.74 0.26 -9.74
N VAL A 59 -3.82 -0.79 -8.92
CA VAL A 59 -4.49 -0.77 -7.62
C VAL A 59 -3.48 -0.93 -6.51
N PHE A 60 -3.57 -0.02 -5.54
CA PHE A 60 -2.86 -0.03 -4.28
C PHE A 60 -3.83 -0.47 -3.18
N GLU A 61 -3.34 -1.21 -2.17
CA GLU A 61 -4.17 -1.53 -1.01
C GLU A 61 -4.09 -0.43 0.04
N GLY A 62 -5.24 -0.03 0.57
CA GLY A 62 -5.32 0.82 1.75
C GLY A 62 -4.64 0.16 2.95
N ILE A 63 -4.26 0.98 3.92
CA ILE A 63 -3.48 0.56 5.09
C ILE A 63 -4.34 0.65 6.34
N GLY A 64 -4.23 -0.32 7.25
CA GLY A 64 -4.98 -0.29 8.52
C GLY A 64 -4.50 0.78 9.50
N ALA A 65 -3.28 1.31 9.31
CA ALA A 65 -2.69 2.36 10.12
C ALA A 65 -1.62 3.13 9.32
N MET A 66 -1.48 4.45 9.58
CA MET A 66 -0.47 5.33 8.99
C MET A 66 0.42 5.92 10.09
N SER A 67 1.71 6.01 9.82
CA SER A 67 2.74 6.45 10.78
C SER A 67 3.31 7.84 10.48
N HIS A 68 2.72 8.59 9.54
CA HIS A 68 3.15 9.94 9.15
C HIS A 68 1.95 10.90 9.16
N ASP A 69 2.20 12.14 9.58
CA ASP A 69 1.24 13.24 9.63
C ASP A 69 1.72 14.44 8.78
N ASP A 70 0.96 15.53 8.82
CA ASP A 70 1.22 16.75 8.06
C ASP A 70 2.11 17.77 8.80
N ASP A 71 2.72 17.44 9.94
CA ASP A 71 3.52 18.39 10.75
C ASP A 71 4.90 18.72 10.15
N GLN A 72 5.30 18.02 9.09
CA GLN A 72 6.53 18.26 8.34
C GLN A 72 6.19 18.65 6.89
N ASP A 73 7.05 19.46 6.25
CA ASP A 73 6.96 19.76 4.80
C ASP A 73 7.41 18.54 3.99
N ALA A 74 6.70 17.44 4.20
CA ALA A 74 7.04 16.12 3.77
C ALA A 74 5.85 15.49 3.06
N SER A 75 6.07 14.90 1.89
CA SER A 75 5.01 14.21 1.15
C SER A 75 4.78 12.81 1.72
N TYR A 76 3.51 12.46 1.84
CA TYR A 76 3.05 11.16 2.32
C TYR A 76 1.74 10.80 1.63
N GLY A 77 1.36 9.52 1.64
CA GLY A 77 0.09 9.15 1.06
C GLY A 77 -0.41 7.74 1.34
N GLY A 78 -1.65 7.52 0.90
CA GLY A 78 -2.38 6.28 1.09
C GLY A 78 -3.78 6.50 1.65
N VAL A 79 -4.60 5.45 1.68
CA VAL A 79 -5.91 5.48 2.33
C VAL A 79 -5.83 4.65 3.60
N VAL A 80 -6.09 5.28 4.75
CA VAL A 80 -6.23 4.57 6.03
C VAL A 80 -7.64 4.03 6.13
N PHE A 81 -7.82 2.82 6.66
CA PHE A 81 -9.14 2.28 6.92
C PHE A 81 -9.26 1.51 8.21
N ALA A 82 -10.49 1.45 8.73
CA ALA A 82 -10.88 0.62 9.85
C ALA A 82 -12.30 0.11 9.60
N TYR A 83 -12.70 -0.99 10.22
CA TYR A 83 -14.04 -1.54 10.04
C TYR A 83 -14.57 -2.16 11.32
N ASP A 84 -15.89 -2.20 11.41
CA ASP A 84 -16.63 -2.87 12.48
C ASP A 84 -17.74 -3.75 11.89
N SER A 85 -18.70 -4.16 12.71
CA SER A 85 -19.85 -4.97 12.30
C SER A 85 -20.85 -4.27 11.40
N THR A 86 -20.69 -2.99 11.11
CA THR A 86 -21.68 -2.18 10.39
C THR A 86 -21.10 -1.38 9.22
N ALA A 87 -19.83 -0.98 9.30
CA ALA A 87 -19.25 -0.12 8.29
C ALA A 87 -17.73 -0.27 8.17
N VAL A 88 -17.22 0.24 7.05
CA VAL A 88 -15.81 0.52 6.80
C VAL A 88 -15.63 2.04 6.77
N ARG A 89 -14.70 2.55 7.56
CA ARG A 89 -14.31 3.96 7.59
C ARG A 89 -13.03 4.15 6.80
N LEU A 90 -12.98 5.21 6.00
CA LEU A 90 -11.85 5.53 5.15
C LEU A 90 -11.38 6.96 5.44
N TRP A 91 -10.07 7.14 5.51
CA TRP A 91 -9.43 8.44 5.64
C TRP A 91 -8.37 8.58 4.55
N ALA A 92 -8.50 9.62 3.73
CA ALA A 92 -7.42 10.12 2.89
C ALA A 92 -6.72 11.30 3.62
N PRO A 93 -5.43 11.56 3.36
CA PRO A 93 -4.73 12.69 3.94
C PRO A 93 -5.45 14.01 3.65
N SER A 94 -5.55 14.88 4.65
CA SER A 94 -5.98 16.25 4.45
C SER A 94 -5.20 17.15 5.39
N LYS A 95 -4.83 18.33 4.90
CA LYS A 95 -4.22 19.38 5.69
C LYS A 95 -5.10 19.74 6.89
N ASN A 96 -4.56 19.58 8.09
CA ASN A 96 -5.12 20.08 9.34
C ASN A 96 -4.29 21.26 9.90
N ASN A 97 -3.05 21.45 9.41
CA ASN A 97 -2.09 22.45 9.93
C ASN A 97 -1.52 23.39 8.84
N GLN A 98 -0.20 23.41 8.62
CA GLN A 98 0.53 24.24 7.67
C GLN A 98 0.70 23.61 6.27
N TYR A 99 0.84 22.28 6.15
CA TYR A 99 1.29 21.65 4.88
C TYR A 99 0.19 20.82 4.20
N ALA A 100 0.02 20.98 2.86
CA ALA A 100 -0.95 20.26 2.03
C ALA A 100 -0.26 19.18 1.17
N THR A 101 0.64 18.43 1.78
CA THR A 101 1.57 17.51 1.11
C THR A 101 1.04 16.08 1.00
N GLY A 102 0.01 15.73 1.79
CA GLY A 102 -0.64 14.43 1.74
C GLY A 102 -1.34 14.14 0.40
N ARG A 103 -1.30 12.88 -0.04
CA ARG A 103 -1.86 12.39 -1.32
C ARG A 103 -2.64 11.09 -1.12
N ILE A 104 -3.62 10.81 -1.98
CA ILE A 104 -4.37 9.55 -1.92
C ILE A 104 -3.56 8.37 -2.48
N VAL A 105 -2.74 8.62 -3.49
CA VAL A 105 -1.68 7.72 -3.97
C VAL A 105 -0.38 8.50 -4.03
N TRP A 106 0.65 8.02 -3.33
CA TRP A 106 1.98 8.61 -3.35
C TRP A 106 3.03 7.53 -3.55
N VAL A 107 3.83 7.69 -4.59
CA VAL A 107 5.06 6.95 -4.87
C VAL A 107 6.03 8.02 -5.38
N GLY A 108 6.71 8.70 -4.47
CA GLY A 108 7.46 9.91 -4.79
C GLY A 108 8.96 9.76 -4.54
N ASP A 109 9.57 10.87 -4.11
CA ASP A 109 10.98 10.89 -3.79
C ASP A 109 11.34 9.84 -2.72
N GLY A 110 12.53 9.27 -2.83
CA GLY A 110 12.97 8.18 -1.97
C GLY A 110 12.46 6.77 -2.34
N TRP A 111 11.70 6.57 -3.42
CA TRP A 111 11.15 5.25 -3.81
C TRP A 111 11.50 4.82 -5.24
N GLY A 112 11.91 3.56 -5.43
CA GLY A 112 12.07 2.91 -6.75
C GLY A 112 12.94 3.62 -7.79
N GLY A 113 13.88 4.48 -7.37
CA GLY A 113 14.71 5.27 -8.29
C GLY A 113 13.92 6.31 -9.08
N GLY A 114 12.72 6.70 -8.64
CA GLY A 114 11.81 7.58 -9.38
C GLY A 114 11.05 6.89 -10.52
N MET A 115 11.16 5.56 -10.67
CA MET A 115 10.40 4.82 -11.67
C MET A 115 8.92 4.72 -11.29
N TYR A 116 8.04 5.06 -12.24
CA TYR A 116 6.59 5.04 -12.07
C TYR A 116 6.12 5.85 -10.85
N SER A 117 6.65 7.08 -10.70
CA SER A 117 6.25 7.96 -9.61
C SER A 117 4.79 8.40 -9.74
N SER A 118 4.08 8.45 -8.61
CA SER A 118 2.71 8.95 -8.49
C SER A 118 2.59 10.00 -7.37
N SER A 119 1.80 11.03 -7.61
CA SER A 119 1.40 12.03 -6.62
C SER A 119 -0.01 12.48 -6.95
N GLU A 120 -0.99 11.73 -6.45
CA GLU A 120 -2.39 11.86 -6.86
C GLU A 120 -3.22 12.38 -5.69
N GLN A 121 -4.12 13.34 -5.98
CA GLN A 121 -5.08 13.83 -4.99
C GLN A 121 -6.44 13.16 -5.09
N THR A 122 -6.75 12.53 -6.23
CA THR A 122 -8.01 11.86 -6.50
C THR A 122 -7.73 10.49 -7.11
N ALA A 123 -8.46 9.48 -6.64
CA ALA A 123 -8.41 8.11 -7.13
C ALA A 123 -9.83 7.49 -7.09
N GLU A 124 -10.01 6.35 -7.74
CA GLU A 124 -11.19 5.52 -7.52
C GLU A 124 -10.93 4.55 -6.37
N VAL A 125 -11.85 4.46 -5.43
CA VAL A 125 -11.77 3.56 -4.28
C VAL A 125 -12.89 2.54 -4.34
N ARG A 126 -12.59 1.31 -3.91
CA ARG A 126 -13.55 0.21 -3.80
C ARG A 126 -13.32 -0.56 -2.51
N VAL A 127 -14.39 -0.82 -1.78
CA VAL A 127 -14.39 -1.56 -0.52
C VAL A 127 -15.00 -2.93 -0.76
N LEU A 128 -14.25 -3.97 -0.41
CA LEU A 128 -14.68 -5.37 -0.47
C LEU A 128 -14.64 -5.95 0.94
N ALA A 129 -15.74 -6.55 1.40
CA ALA A 129 -15.81 -7.21 2.70
C ALA A 129 -16.20 -8.68 2.57
N TYR A 130 -15.60 -9.52 3.42
CA TYR A 130 -15.65 -10.98 3.30
C TYR A 130 -16.06 -11.65 4.62
N GLU A 131 -16.83 -12.73 4.48
CA GLU A 131 -17.15 -13.67 5.56
C GLU A 131 -16.20 -14.90 5.48
N ALA A 132 -15.92 -15.52 6.63
CA ALA A 132 -14.91 -16.57 6.77
C ALA A 132 -15.22 -17.93 6.12
N PRO A 133 -14.20 -18.75 5.78
CA PRO A 133 -12.82 -18.42 5.38
C PRO A 133 -12.66 -18.48 3.84
N ARG A 134 -11.77 -17.66 3.25
CA ARG A 134 -11.75 -17.44 1.79
C ARG A 134 -10.49 -17.87 1.03
N PHE A 135 -9.29 -17.75 1.59
CA PHE A 135 -8.06 -17.89 0.79
C PHE A 135 -7.51 -19.32 0.86
N GLY A 136 -7.38 -19.96 -0.30
CA GLY A 136 -6.67 -21.23 -0.47
C GLY A 136 -5.16 -21.03 -0.63
N SER A 137 -4.46 -22.08 -1.08
CA SER A 137 -3.05 -21.98 -1.48
C SER A 137 -2.86 -20.97 -2.61
N ALA A 138 -1.68 -20.35 -2.69
CA ALA A 138 -1.34 -19.41 -3.75
C ALA A 138 -1.38 -20.06 -5.15
N ASP A 139 -1.99 -19.38 -6.11
CA ASP A 139 -2.01 -19.80 -7.53
C ASP A 139 -0.72 -19.40 -8.25
N PHE A 140 -0.06 -18.33 -7.77
CA PHE A 140 1.25 -17.89 -8.19
C PHE A 140 2.14 -17.66 -6.97
N ASP A 141 3.39 -18.08 -7.07
CA ASP A 141 4.45 -17.80 -6.10
C ASP A 141 5.74 -17.47 -6.87
N SER A 142 6.27 -16.27 -6.68
CA SER A 142 7.51 -15.84 -7.31
C SER A 142 8.74 -16.60 -6.80
N GLY A 143 8.61 -17.33 -5.69
CA GLY A 143 9.72 -17.71 -4.84
C GLY A 143 10.40 -16.49 -4.20
N TRP A 144 11.48 -16.75 -3.46
CA TRP A 144 12.31 -15.68 -2.89
C TRP A 144 13.27 -15.12 -3.95
N PHE A 145 13.25 -13.80 -4.17
CA PHE A 145 14.21 -13.10 -5.01
C PHE A 145 14.88 -11.92 -4.27
N ALA A 146 16.04 -11.52 -4.76
CA ALA A 146 16.79 -10.38 -4.22
C ALA A 146 16.19 -9.06 -4.71
N MET A 147 16.02 -8.13 -3.79
CA MET A 147 15.66 -6.73 -4.05
C MET A 147 16.49 -5.88 -3.08
N ALA A 148 16.95 -4.71 -3.52
CA ALA A 148 17.85 -3.89 -2.73
C ALA A 148 17.29 -2.47 -2.56
N SER A 149 17.35 -1.94 -1.34
CA SER A 149 17.17 -0.50 -1.16
C SER A 149 18.43 0.25 -1.61
N GLN A 150 18.28 1.54 -1.92
CA GLN A 150 19.41 2.46 -2.12
C GLN A 150 20.31 2.05 -3.30
N ARG A 151 19.71 1.44 -4.33
CA ARG A 151 20.37 0.90 -5.53
C ARG A 151 19.64 1.26 -6.83
N GLY A 152 19.05 2.46 -6.91
CA GLY A 152 18.40 2.97 -8.12
C GLY A 152 17.39 1.98 -8.71
N ALA A 153 17.54 1.60 -9.97
CA ALA A 153 16.65 0.65 -10.63
C ALA A 153 16.53 -0.73 -9.91
N ALA A 154 17.51 -1.15 -9.10
CA ALA A 154 17.42 -2.39 -8.33
C ALA A 154 16.53 -2.30 -7.08
N SER A 155 16.02 -1.11 -6.76
CA SER A 155 14.99 -0.88 -5.74
C SER A 155 13.58 -0.86 -6.32
N TYR A 156 13.42 -1.20 -7.60
CA TYR A 156 12.14 -1.44 -8.25
C TYR A 156 12.10 -2.85 -8.83
N ARG A 157 10.93 -3.47 -8.83
CA ARG A 157 10.71 -4.75 -9.50
C ARG A 157 9.30 -4.83 -10.07
N GLU A 158 9.22 -5.22 -11.34
CA GLU A 158 7.99 -5.67 -11.98
C GLU A 158 7.99 -7.21 -12.05
N LEU A 159 6.84 -7.84 -11.77
CA LEU A 159 6.65 -9.27 -11.87
C LEU A 159 5.35 -9.56 -12.62
N ALA A 160 5.45 -10.33 -13.71
CA ALA A 160 4.28 -10.93 -14.33
C ALA A 160 3.83 -12.15 -13.51
N HIS A 161 2.58 -12.15 -13.03
CA HIS A 161 2.02 -13.28 -12.27
C HIS A 161 1.16 -14.22 -13.12
N GLY A 162 0.81 -13.84 -14.35
CA GLY A 162 0.21 -14.75 -15.35
C GLY A 162 -1.22 -15.22 -15.09
N LEU A 163 -1.83 -14.83 -13.97
CA LEU A 163 -3.19 -15.26 -13.59
C LEU A 163 -4.30 -14.66 -14.47
N ALA A 164 -4.04 -13.55 -15.16
CA ALA A 164 -4.98 -12.87 -16.07
C ALA A 164 -6.40 -12.73 -15.48
N SER A 165 -6.48 -12.36 -14.19
CA SER A 165 -7.74 -12.27 -13.46
C SER A 165 -8.08 -10.82 -13.12
N THR A 166 -9.33 -10.55 -12.74
CA THR A 166 -9.71 -9.20 -12.31
C THR A 166 -9.11 -8.90 -10.94
N VAL A 167 -8.70 -7.64 -10.73
CA VAL A 167 -8.03 -7.17 -9.51
C VAL A 167 -8.83 -7.46 -8.25
N GLU A 168 -10.16 -7.50 -8.34
CA GLU A 168 -11.07 -7.79 -7.24
C GLU A 168 -10.95 -9.22 -6.72
N THR A 169 -10.66 -10.15 -7.63
CA THR A 169 -10.47 -11.56 -7.29
C THR A 169 -9.03 -11.87 -6.93
N LEU A 170 -8.07 -11.07 -7.41
CA LEU A 170 -6.67 -11.22 -7.04
C LEU A 170 -6.44 -10.74 -5.61
N HIS A 171 -5.82 -11.57 -4.80
CA HIS A 171 -5.21 -11.18 -3.53
C HIS A 171 -3.71 -11.36 -3.65
N LEU A 172 -2.96 -10.28 -3.45
CA LEU A 172 -1.50 -10.32 -3.43
C LEU A 172 -1.00 -10.20 -1.99
N THR A 173 -0.12 -11.11 -1.61
CA THR A 173 0.72 -10.95 -0.43
C THR A 173 2.15 -10.70 -0.88
N VAL A 174 2.77 -9.69 -0.28
CA VAL A 174 4.17 -9.36 -0.54
C VAL A 174 4.92 -9.46 0.78
N GLU A 175 6.04 -10.18 0.77
CA GLU A 175 6.81 -10.46 1.97
C GLU A 175 8.30 -10.12 1.76
N ALA A 176 8.86 -9.39 2.72
CA ALA A 176 10.30 -9.22 2.87
C ALA A 176 10.83 -10.15 3.97
N LYS A 177 12.02 -10.71 3.76
CA LYS A 177 12.69 -11.60 4.72
C LYS A 177 14.02 -10.97 5.14
N SER A 178 14.24 -10.82 6.44
CA SER A 178 15.52 -10.33 6.97
C SER A 178 16.60 -11.41 6.87
N GLU A 179 17.87 -11.00 7.02
CA GLU A 179 19.02 -11.93 7.06
C GLU A 179 18.92 -12.97 8.19
N PHE A 180 18.12 -12.68 9.22
CA PHE A 180 17.86 -13.57 10.35
C PHE A 180 16.60 -14.43 10.17
N GLY A 181 15.94 -14.36 9.01
CA GLY A 181 14.80 -15.21 8.66
C GLY A 181 13.42 -14.68 9.10
N TRP A 182 13.33 -13.49 9.69
CA TRP A 182 12.04 -12.87 10.05
C TRP A 182 11.31 -12.36 8.82
N ILE A 183 9.99 -12.51 8.80
CA ILE A 183 9.11 -12.09 7.69
C ILE A 183 8.39 -10.80 8.04
N PHE A 184 8.42 -9.84 7.13
CA PHE A 184 7.74 -8.55 7.22
C PHE A 184 6.81 -8.38 6.02
N PRO A 185 5.51 -8.08 6.22
CA PRO A 185 4.60 -7.83 5.11
C PRO A 185 4.91 -6.50 4.42
N GLY A 186 4.73 -6.45 3.10
CA GLY A 186 4.69 -5.22 2.33
C GLY A 186 3.43 -4.41 2.64
N ILE A 187 3.47 -3.11 2.35
CA ILE A 187 2.39 -2.16 2.61
C ILE A 187 1.87 -1.65 1.27
N GLY A 188 0.55 -1.66 1.05
CA GLY A 188 -0.03 -1.33 -0.25
C GLY A 188 0.20 0.13 -0.66
N SER A 189 -0.05 1.09 0.24
CA SER A 189 0.05 2.53 -0.10
C SER A 189 0.84 3.39 0.87
N GLY A 190 1.16 2.89 2.07
CA GLY A 190 1.78 3.70 3.13
C GLY A 190 3.24 4.03 2.85
N SER A 191 3.54 5.30 2.65
CA SER A 191 4.91 5.75 2.40
C SER A 191 5.17 7.17 2.91
N SER A 192 6.41 7.34 3.36
CA SER A 192 7.00 8.58 3.81
C SER A 192 8.08 9.02 2.82
N ASP A 193 8.32 10.32 2.73
CA ASP A 193 9.49 10.82 2.05
C ASP A 193 10.78 10.69 2.89
N ASP A 194 11.91 11.04 2.27
CA ASP A 194 13.27 10.89 2.80
C ASP A 194 13.75 12.10 3.63
N SER A 195 12.83 12.92 4.15
CA SER A 195 13.11 14.24 4.71
C SER A 195 13.95 14.25 6.00
N GLY A 196 14.35 13.11 6.56
CA GLY A 196 15.47 13.06 7.51
C GLY A 196 15.45 11.90 8.51
N ALA A 197 14.39 11.13 8.66
CA ALA A 197 14.39 9.97 9.55
C ALA A 197 14.88 8.69 8.85
N ASN A 198 15.20 7.65 9.62
CA ASN A 198 15.28 6.30 9.06
C ASN A 198 13.85 5.87 8.71
N TYR A 199 13.63 5.39 7.50
CA TYR A 199 12.34 4.90 7.04
C TYR A 199 12.51 3.56 6.35
N GLY A 200 11.45 2.77 6.30
CA GLY A 200 11.49 1.49 5.61
C GLY A 200 10.14 0.91 5.32
N GLY A 201 10.15 -0.11 4.46
CA GLY A 201 8.96 -0.75 3.95
C GLY A 201 9.14 -1.15 2.49
N LEU A 202 8.13 -1.84 1.99
CA LEU A 202 8.02 -2.25 0.60
C LEU A 202 6.64 -1.86 0.13
N ILE A 203 6.57 -0.92 -0.81
CA ILE A 203 5.30 -0.53 -1.44
C ILE A 203 5.02 -1.54 -2.55
N PHE A 204 3.76 -1.95 -2.68
CA PHE A 204 3.34 -2.74 -3.83
C PHE A 204 2.00 -2.29 -4.40
N GLY A 205 1.86 -2.44 -5.70
CA GLY A 205 0.62 -2.20 -6.44
C GLY A 205 0.53 -3.21 -7.57
N TYR A 206 -0.67 -3.55 -8.00
CA TYR A 206 -0.85 -4.59 -9.02
C TYR A 206 -2.03 -4.30 -9.93
N ASN A 207 -2.02 -4.98 -11.07
CA ASN A 207 -3.11 -5.01 -12.02
C ASN A 207 -3.49 -6.47 -12.32
N ALA A 208 -4.25 -6.71 -13.38
CA ALA A 208 -4.71 -8.04 -13.76
C ALA A 208 -3.59 -9.04 -14.13
N THR A 209 -2.36 -8.57 -14.36
CA THR A 209 -1.28 -9.35 -14.97
C THR A 209 0.09 -9.14 -14.33
N HIS A 210 0.33 -7.98 -13.72
CA HIS A 210 1.62 -7.59 -13.16
C HIS A 210 1.49 -7.04 -11.75
N ALA A 211 2.56 -7.24 -10.98
CA ALA A 211 2.79 -6.59 -9.69
C ALA A 211 4.03 -5.70 -9.79
N HIS A 212 3.92 -4.49 -9.26
CA HIS A 212 5.01 -3.56 -9.07
C HIS A 212 5.39 -3.51 -7.60
N LEU A 213 6.70 -3.43 -7.34
CA LEU A 213 7.29 -3.39 -6.02
C LEU A 213 8.29 -2.24 -5.98
N TRP A 214 8.20 -1.41 -4.94
CA TRP A 214 9.13 -0.30 -4.71
C TRP A 214 9.75 -0.42 -3.32
N ALA A 215 11.07 -0.53 -3.30
CA ALA A 215 11.90 -0.36 -2.12
C ALA A 215 12.47 1.06 -2.08
N PRO A 216 12.87 1.55 -0.89
CA PRO A 216 13.51 2.85 -0.76
C PRO A 216 14.74 2.99 -1.65
N SER A 217 14.93 4.15 -2.28
CA SER A 217 16.03 4.47 -3.19
C SER A 217 16.70 5.79 -2.82
N GLN A 218 17.99 5.90 -3.13
CA GLN A 218 18.76 7.13 -2.97
C GLN A 218 18.47 8.04 -4.18
N ASN A 219 17.59 9.01 -4.02
CA ASN A 219 17.26 9.97 -5.08
C ASN A 219 17.78 11.39 -4.76
N ASP A 220 18.13 11.68 -3.50
CA ASP A 220 18.54 13.00 -2.99
C ASP A 220 19.92 13.02 -2.28
N ASN A 221 20.71 11.94 -2.40
CA ASN A 221 21.96 11.66 -1.67
C ASN A 221 21.83 11.30 -0.17
N ARG A 222 20.62 11.13 0.40
CA ARG A 222 20.44 10.68 1.80
C ARG A 222 20.16 9.17 1.87
N ASN A 223 21.10 8.41 2.46
CA ASN A 223 21.03 6.94 2.52
C ASN A 223 20.38 6.40 3.81
N ARG A 224 19.11 6.76 4.06
CA ARG A 224 18.38 6.39 5.30
C ARG A 224 17.25 5.37 5.10
N GLY A 225 16.85 5.11 3.86
CA GLY A 225 15.79 4.15 3.54
C GLY A 225 16.26 2.69 3.54
N ARG A 226 15.47 1.77 4.08
CA ARG A 226 15.73 0.31 4.10
C ARG A 226 14.48 -0.49 3.75
N ILE A 227 14.63 -1.73 3.25
CA ILE A 227 13.45 -2.57 2.98
C ILE A 227 12.77 -2.94 4.30
N ILE A 228 13.54 -3.23 5.34
CA ILE A 228 13.09 -3.45 6.71
C ILE A 228 13.77 -2.42 7.59
N CYS A 229 13.01 -1.63 8.36
CA CYS A 229 13.59 -0.74 9.36
C CYS A 229 12.66 -0.60 10.56
N VAL A 230 13.14 -1.01 11.73
CA VAL A 230 12.53 -0.81 13.04
C VAL A 230 13.57 -0.11 13.88
N THR A 231 13.36 1.17 14.18
CA THR A 231 14.31 2.01 14.92
C THR A 231 13.55 3.19 15.51
N ASP A 232 14.18 3.90 16.47
CA ASP A 232 13.72 5.13 17.11
C ASP A 232 12.23 5.18 17.56
N GLY A 233 11.99 4.98 18.86
CA GLY A 233 10.65 4.98 19.44
C GLY A 233 9.95 3.61 19.50
N TRP A 234 10.52 2.59 18.86
CA TRP A 234 9.96 1.22 18.85
C TRP A 234 10.84 0.24 19.63
N GLY A 235 10.41 -0.15 20.84
CA GLY A 235 10.96 -1.30 21.58
C GLY A 235 12.40 -1.22 22.10
N GLY A 236 13.12 -0.10 21.89
CA GLY A 236 14.46 0.12 22.44
C GLY A 236 15.62 -0.62 21.74
N GLN A 237 15.35 -1.33 20.65
CA GLN A 237 16.36 -1.97 19.78
C GLN A 237 16.17 -1.53 18.32
N SER A 238 17.24 -1.58 17.52
CA SER A 238 17.22 -1.19 16.10
C SER A 238 17.53 -2.38 15.18
N LEU A 239 16.71 -2.57 14.14
CA LEU A 239 16.89 -3.54 13.05
C LEU A 239 16.61 -2.82 11.73
N CYS A 240 17.64 -2.58 10.91
CA CYS A 240 17.48 -1.89 9.62
C CYS A 240 18.31 -2.58 8.53
N THR A 241 17.64 -3.25 7.59
CA THR A 241 18.23 -4.06 6.51
C THR A 241 17.50 -3.84 5.18
#